data_AF-A0A6A0H6S9-F1
#
_entry.id   AF-A0A6A0H6S9-F1
#
_cell.length_a   1.000
_cell.length_b   1.000
_cell.length_c   1.000
_cell.angle_alpha   90.00
_cell.angle_beta   90.00
_cell.angle_gamma   90.00
#
_symmetry.space_group_name_H-M   'P 1'
#
loop_
_entity.id
_entity.type
_entity.pdbx_description
1 polymer ?
#
loop_
_entity_poly.entity_id
_entity_poly.type
_entity_poly.pdbx_seq_one_letter_code
_entity_poly.pdbx_strand_id
1 'polypeptide(L)'
;RGGGGGGRKGGRRQFTNFEAESEKKEREEKEARWRAQRGEADSDEESGSGESEESSEEEGEAKAPKPKGVSGLIEQRNPNRTGVKENRKVTDLPEGGVKVELSRREREEIKKQQYVKLQEECKTDQARADLERLAIIRARRAEAEAKRKEEMEGGGK
;
A
#
# COMPACT_ATOMS: atom_id res chain seq x y z
N ARG A 1 -7.58 -27.49 -46.32
CA ARG A 1 -6.83 -26.66 -45.35
C ARG A 1 -7.59 -25.36 -45.17
N GLY A 2 -8.07 -25.06 -43.97
CA GLY A 2 -8.81 -23.84 -43.68
C GLY A 2 -9.15 -23.78 -42.20
N GLY A 3 -8.13 -23.52 -41.37
CA GLY A 3 -8.27 -23.37 -39.93
C GLY A 3 -8.95 -22.04 -39.61
N GLY A 4 -10.27 -22.06 -39.46
CA GLY A 4 -11.03 -20.95 -38.92
C GLY A 4 -10.96 -20.97 -37.40
N GLY A 5 -9.88 -20.41 -36.85
CA GLY A 5 -9.74 -20.16 -35.41
C GLY A 5 -10.82 -19.18 -34.95
N GLY A 6 -11.99 -19.71 -34.58
CA GLY A 6 -13.07 -18.95 -33.97
C GLY A 6 -12.57 -18.27 -32.70
N GLY A 7 -12.32 -16.96 -32.80
CA GLY A 7 -11.85 -16.14 -31.71
C GLY A 7 -12.73 -16.31 -30.48
N ARG A 8 -12.11 -16.60 -29.34
CA ARG A 8 -12.75 -16.77 -28.04
C ARG A 8 -13.37 -15.44 -27.60
N LYS A 9 -14.58 -15.14 -28.08
CA LYS A 9 -15.37 -14.01 -27.60
C LYS A 9 -16.00 -14.43 -26.28
N GLY A 10 -15.41 -13.99 -25.17
CA GLY A 10 -15.82 -14.36 -23.81
C GLY A 10 -14.73 -15.06 -23.00
N GLY A 11 -13.51 -14.52 -23.00
CA GLY A 11 -12.48 -14.94 -22.04
C GLY A 11 -13.02 -14.86 -20.60
N ARG A 12 -12.68 -15.87 -19.77
CA ARG A 12 -13.13 -15.93 -18.36
C ARG A 12 -12.72 -14.63 -17.66
N ARG A 13 -13.70 -13.90 -17.13
CA ARG A 13 -13.47 -12.71 -16.30
C ARG A 13 -12.82 -13.18 -15.00
N GLN A 14 -11.55 -12.87 -14.81
CA GLN A 14 -10.87 -13.09 -13.54
C GLN A 14 -11.12 -11.86 -12.68
N PHE A 15 -11.76 -12.04 -11.52
CA PHE A 15 -11.81 -11.01 -10.50
C PHE A 15 -10.57 -11.18 -9.62
N THR A 16 -9.80 -10.12 -9.43
CA THR A 16 -8.68 -10.13 -8.49
C THR A 16 -9.24 -10.11 -7.07
N ASN A 17 -9.11 -11.25 -6.38
CA ASN A 17 -9.47 -11.38 -4.97
C ASN A 17 -8.29 -10.90 -4.11
N PHE A 18 -8.58 -10.38 -2.92
CA PHE A 18 -7.56 -9.89 -1.98
C PHE A 18 -6.48 -10.95 -1.68
N GLU A 19 -6.91 -12.20 -1.50
CA GLU A 19 -6.03 -13.35 -1.28
C GLU A 19 -5.11 -13.63 -2.49
N ALA A 20 -5.62 -13.44 -3.71
CA ALA A 20 -4.83 -13.60 -4.93
C ALA A 20 -3.81 -12.45 -5.13
N GLU A 21 -4.03 -11.26 -4.55
CA GLU A 21 -3.02 -10.20 -4.53
C GLU A 21 -1.97 -10.43 -3.46
N SER A 22 -2.36 -10.92 -2.28
CA SER A 22 -1.39 -11.26 -1.23
C SER A 22 -0.45 -12.38 -1.66
N GLU A 23 -0.97 -13.42 -2.30
CA GLU A 23 -0.14 -14.53 -2.82
C GLU A 23 0.82 -14.06 -3.93
N LYS A 24 0.39 -13.12 -4.77
CA LYS A 24 1.27 -12.53 -5.80
C LYS A 24 2.40 -11.73 -5.16
N LYS A 25 2.09 -10.89 -4.16
CA LYS A 25 3.10 -10.12 -3.43
C LYS A 25 4.06 -11.03 -2.68
N GLU A 26 3.56 -12.07 -2.02
CA GLU A 26 4.42 -13.04 -1.33
C GLU A 26 5.35 -13.77 -2.31
N ARG A 27 4.83 -14.13 -3.48
CA ARG A 27 5.62 -14.74 -4.55
C ARG A 27 6.69 -13.78 -5.07
N GLU A 28 6.34 -12.52 -5.33
CA GLU A 28 7.28 -11.49 -5.77
C GLU A 28 8.35 -11.20 -4.72
N GLU A 29 7.99 -11.10 -3.43
CA GLU A 29 8.93 -10.92 -2.33
C GLU A 29 9.88 -12.12 -2.19
N LYS A 30 9.36 -13.34 -2.36
CA LYS A 30 10.17 -14.56 -2.33
C LYS A 30 11.11 -14.63 -3.52
N GLU A 31 10.67 -14.21 -4.69
CA GLU A 31 11.48 -14.14 -5.90
C GLU A 31 12.54 -13.04 -5.80
N ALA A 32 12.20 -11.88 -5.24
CA ALA A 32 13.13 -10.79 -4.96
C ALA A 32 14.18 -11.21 -3.93
N ARG A 33 13.78 -11.90 -2.84
CA ARG A 33 14.71 -12.48 -1.86
C ARG A 33 15.62 -13.54 -2.49
N TRP A 34 15.09 -14.35 -3.39
CA TRP A 34 15.87 -15.34 -4.13
C TRP A 34 16.91 -14.68 -5.06
N ARG A 35 16.52 -13.62 -5.78
CA ARG A 35 17.46 -12.81 -6.60
C ARG A 35 18.51 -12.10 -5.74
N ALA A 36 18.11 -11.54 -4.59
CA ALA A 36 19.02 -10.89 -3.66
C ALA A 36 20.07 -11.86 -3.09
N GLN A 37 19.68 -13.10 -2.76
CA GLN A 37 20.64 -14.13 -2.33
C GLN A 37 21.64 -14.53 -3.42
N ARG A 38 21.28 -14.38 -4.70
CA ARG A 38 22.17 -14.66 -5.82
C ARG A 38 22.99 -13.45 -6.27
N GLY A 39 22.85 -12.30 -5.60
CA GLY A 39 23.54 -11.06 -5.97
C GLY A 39 23.02 -10.44 -7.27
N GLU A 40 21.83 -10.85 -7.74
CA GLU A 40 21.23 -10.42 -9.01
C GLU A 40 20.19 -9.30 -8.80
N ALA A 41 20.27 -8.60 -7.66
CA ALA A 41 19.33 -7.55 -7.27
C ALA A 41 19.53 -6.21 -8.01
N ASP A 42 20.51 -6.13 -8.91
CA ASP A 42 20.98 -4.87 -9.51
C ASP A 42 20.52 -4.63 -10.97
N SER A 43 19.79 -5.57 -11.59
CA SER A 43 19.56 -5.53 -13.06
C SER A 43 18.08 -5.47 -13.49
N ASP A 44 17.21 -4.78 -12.74
CA ASP A 44 15.86 -4.42 -13.24
C ASP A 44 15.31 -3.13 -12.61
N GLU A 45 16.14 -2.10 -12.39
CA GLU A 45 15.67 -0.73 -12.09
C GLU A 45 16.72 0.33 -12.52
N GLU A 46 17.30 0.21 -13.72
CA GLU A 46 18.03 1.31 -14.37
C GLU A 46 18.23 1.03 -15.86
N SER A 47 17.23 1.40 -16.66
CA SER A 47 17.44 1.71 -18.07
C SER A 47 17.33 3.23 -18.20
N GLY A 48 18.42 3.96 -17.94
CA GLY A 48 18.43 5.40 -18.15
C GLY A 48 19.54 6.28 -17.55
N SER A 49 20.71 5.78 -17.12
CA SER A 49 21.80 6.65 -16.65
C SER A 49 23.09 6.42 -17.43
N GLY A 50 23.23 7.18 -18.51
CA GLY A 50 24.48 7.39 -19.21
C GLY A 50 25.28 8.54 -18.58
N GLU A 51 26.37 8.15 -17.93
CA GLU A 51 27.70 8.76 -17.96
C GLU A 51 27.83 10.25 -17.55
N SER A 52 28.37 10.40 -16.35
CA SER A 52 28.97 11.61 -15.81
C SER A 52 30.38 11.78 -16.38
N GLU A 53 30.61 12.88 -17.12
CA GLU A 53 31.95 13.45 -17.29
C GLU A 53 31.97 14.82 -16.61
N GLU A 54 32.92 14.93 -15.70
CA GLU A 54 33.31 16.06 -14.87
C GLU A 54 33.74 17.27 -15.72
N SER A 55 33.25 18.46 -15.40
CA SER A 55 34.06 19.67 -15.55
C SER A 55 33.66 20.70 -14.49
N SER A 56 34.65 20.97 -13.65
CA SER A 56 34.74 21.96 -12.58
C SER A 56 34.55 23.41 -13.08
N GLU A 57 34.49 24.34 -12.11
CA GLU A 57 34.46 25.82 -12.20
C GLU A 57 33.06 26.43 -12.40
N GLU A 58 32.63 27.49 -11.71
CA GLU A 58 33.19 28.33 -10.66
C GLU A 58 32.01 29.18 -10.14
N GLU A 59 32.11 29.61 -8.89
CA GLU A 59 31.42 30.70 -8.20
C GLU A 59 30.41 31.54 -9.01
N GLY A 60 29.15 31.60 -8.56
CA GLY A 60 28.18 32.52 -9.15
C GLY A 60 26.81 32.48 -8.51
N GLU A 61 26.66 33.25 -7.42
CA GLU A 61 25.42 33.73 -6.81
C GLU A 61 24.15 33.46 -7.65
N ALA A 62 23.38 32.43 -7.29
CA ALA A 62 22.12 32.07 -7.96
C ALA A 62 21.03 33.12 -7.65
N LYS A 63 21.18 34.31 -8.25
CA LYS A 63 20.10 35.29 -8.37
C LYS A 63 18.94 34.59 -9.09
N ALA A 64 17.77 34.59 -8.46
CA ALA A 64 16.53 34.11 -9.07
C ALA A 64 16.41 34.58 -10.53
N PRO A 65 15.91 33.73 -11.45
CA PRO A 65 15.88 34.06 -12.86
C PRO A 65 15.12 35.36 -13.07
N LYS A 66 15.85 36.40 -13.52
CA LYS A 66 15.27 37.72 -13.79
C LYS A 66 14.11 37.53 -14.77
N PRO A 67 12.92 38.09 -14.48
CA PRO A 67 11.77 37.90 -15.34
C PRO A 67 12.11 38.40 -16.76
N LYS A 68 11.78 37.57 -17.76
CA LYS A 68 12.09 37.88 -19.15
C LYS A 68 11.09 38.91 -19.67
N GLY A 69 11.57 40.04 -20.18
CA GLY A 69 10.74 41.08 -20.78
C GLY A 69 9.74 41.71 -19.81
N VAL A 70 8.52 41.98 -20.29
CA VAL A 70 7.46 42.69 -19.53
C VAL A 70 6.78 41.82 -18.48
N SER A 71 7.09 40.51 -18.42
CA SER A 71 6.47 39.56 -17.49
C SER A 71 6.64 39.91 -16.00
N GLY A 72 7.70 40.65 -15.65
CA GLY A 72 7.92 41.15 -14.29
C GLY A 72 7.18 42.44 -13.94
N LEU A 73 6.62 43.12 -14.93
CA LEU A 73 5.92 44.40 -14.77
C LEU A 73 4.42 44.22 -14.50
N ILE A 74 3.87 43.05 -14.82
CA ILE A 74 2.45 42.74 -14.66
C ILE A 74 2.25 41.97 -13.35
N GLU A 75 1.44 42.53 -12.46
CA GLU A 75 1.02 41.86 -11.23
C GLU A 75 0.13 40.65 -11.56
N GLN A 76 0.69 39.44 -11.43
CA GLN A 76 -0.05 38.21 -11.70
C GLN A 76 -1.07 37.93 -10.58
N ARG A 77 -2.28 38.49 -10.73
CA ARG A 77 -3.44 38.31 -9.84
C ARG A 77 -4.17 37.00 -10.14
N ASN A 78 -3.47 35.87 -10.18
CA ASN A 78 -4.11 34.57 -10.33
C ASN A 78 -4.56 34.07 -8.95
N PRO A 79 -5.88 33.98 -8.68
CA PRO A 79 -6.40 33.58 -7.37
C PRO A 79 -6.04 32.14 -6.97
N ASN A 80 -5.70 31.27 -7.94
CA ASN A 80 -5.25 29.89 -7.70
C ASN A 80 -3.73 29.75 -7.67
N ARG A 81 -2.97 30.85 -7.82
CA ARG A 81 -1.51 30.81 -7.72
C ARG A 81 -1.12 30.66 -6.27
N THR A 82 -0.92 29.43 -5.85
CA THR A 82 -0.17 29.13 -4.64
C THR A 82 1.24 29.73 -4.82
N GLY A 83 1.68 30.55 -3.86
CA GLY A 83 2.95 31.26 -3.96
C GLY A 83 4.14 30.31 -4.17
N VAL A 84 5.25 30.85 -4.68
CA VAL A 84 6.52 30.11 -4.71
C VAL A 84 6.84 29.74 -3.25
N LYS A 85 7.06 28.44 -2.99
CA LYS A 85 7.40 27.97 -1.65
C LYS A 85 8.75 28.57 -1.27
N GLU A 86 8.74 29.50 -0.33
CA GLU A 86 9.96 30.07 0.22
C GLU A 86 10.58 29.09 1.20
N ASN A 87 11.83 28.70 0.96
CA ASN A 87 12.58 27.83 1.87
C ASN A 87 12.93 28.64 3.14
N ARG A 88 12.13 28.51 4.20
CA ARG A 88 12.42 29.14 5.50
C ARG A 88 13.41 28.29 6.31
N LYS A 89 14.28 28.95 7.06
CA LYS A 89 15.23 28.29 7.94
C LYS A 89 14.50 27.68 9.14
N VAL A 90 14.96 26.51 9.58
CA VAL A 90 14.35 25.75 10.69
C VAL A 90 14.28 26.56 11.99
N THR A 91 15.20 27.50 12.19
CA THR A 91 15.28 28.40 13.35
C THR A 91 14.13 29.40 13.45
N ASP A 92 13.44 29.69 12.34
CA ASP A 92 12.39 30.71 12.27
C ASP A 92 10.98 30.08 12.35
N LEU A 93 10.89 28.77 12.60
CA LEU A 93 9.63 28.06 12.78
C LEU A 93 9.09 28.31 14.20
N PRO A 94 7.80 28.69 14.36
CA PRO A 94 7.22 28.89 15.68
C PRO A 94 7.24 27.58 16.49
N GLU A 95 7.64 27.66 17.76
CA GLU A 95 7.60 26.55 18.72
C GLU A 95 6.16 26.03 18.83
N GLY A 96 5.90 24.89 18.18
CA GLY A 96 4.56 24.33 17.99
C GLY A 96 4.36 23.70 16.62
N GLY A 97 5.17 24.09 15.63
CA GLY A 97 5.15 23.53 14.29
C GLY A 97 3.84 23.81 13.53
N VAL A 98 3.90 23.85 12.21
CA VAL A 98 2.66 23.81 11.43
C VAL A 98 2.07 22.41 11.64
N LYS A 99 0.87 22.31 12.22
CA LYS A 99 0.12 21.05 12.25
C LYS A 99 -0.11 20.65 10.80
N VAL A 100 0.74 19.74 10.30
CA VAL A 100 0.58 19.16 8.97
C VAL A 100 -0.65 18.28 9.06
N GLU A 101 -1.76 18.84 8.64
CA GLU A 101 -2.98 18.11 8.48
C GLU A 101 -2.74 16.99 7.46
N LEU A 102 -2.79 15.75 7.94
CA LEU A 102 -2.58 14.56 7.12
C LEU A 102 -3.40 14.64 5.84
N SER A 103 -2.76 14.27 4.73
CA SER A 103 -3.41 14.22 3.42
C SER A 103 -4.64 13.31 3.49
N ARG A 104 -5.65 13.56 2.64
CA ARG A 104 -6.85 12.73 2.57
C ARG A 104 -6.52 11.23 2.46
N ARG A 105 -5.50 10.90 1.66
CA ARG A 105 -5.00 9.52 1.50
C ARG A 105 -4.49 8.94 2.82
N GLU A 106 -3.66 9.69 3.55
CA GLU A 106 -3.10 9.26 4.83
C GLU A 106 -4.18 9.09 5.90
N ARG A 107 -5.20 9.97 5.91
CA ARG A 107 -6.35 9.85 6.82
C ARG A 107 -7.16 8.57 6.56
N GLU A 108 -7.38 8.23 5.30
CA GLU A 108 -8.10 7.02 4.91
C GLU A 108 -7.29 5.75 5.22
N GLU A 109 -5.96 5.77 4.99
CA GLU A 109 -5.05 4.66 5.32
C GLU A 109 -5.02 4.35 6.82
N ILE A 110 -4.89 5.38 7.66
CA ILE A 110 -4.87 5.22 9.12
C ILE A 110 -6.20 4.65 9.63
N LYS A 111 -7.33 5.14 9.11
CA LYS A 111 -8.65 4.60 9.47
C LYS A 111 -8.79 3.13 9.07
N LYS A 112 -8.28 2.76 7.89
CA LYS A 112 -8.30 1.37 7.41
C LYS A 112 -7.46 0.47 8.30
N GLN A 113 -6.26 0.90 8.70
CA GLN A 113 -5.42 0.16 9.65
C GLN A 113 -6.08 0.01 11.02
N GLN A 114 -6.71 1.08 11.53
CA GLN A 114 -7.46 1.02 12.79
C GLN A 114 -8.64 0.04 12.71
N TYR A 115 -9.35 0.02 11.59
CA TYR A 115 -10.46 -0.91 11.38
C TYR A 115 -10.01 -2.37 11.40
N VAL A 116 -8.91 -2.70 10.71
CA VAL A 116 -8.33 -4.06 10.74
C VAL A 116 -7.93 -4.46 12.16
N LYS A 117 -7.26 -3.56 12.90
CA LYS A 117 -6.92 -3.81 14.31
C LYS A 117 -8.16 -4.05 15.18
N LEU A 118 -9.23 -3.27 15.00
CA LEU A 118 -10.49 -3.48 15.74
C LEU A 118 -11.17 -4.82 15.39
N GLN A 119 -11.01 -5.31 14.16
CA GLN A 119 -11.46 -6.63 13.75
C GLN A 119 -10.63 -7.74 14.41
N GLU A 120 -9.30 -7.60 14.44
CA GLU A 120 -8.41 -8.53 15.14
C GLU A 120 -8.68 -8.55 16.65
N GLU A 121 -8.92 -7.39 17.24
CA GLU A 121 -9.33 -7.24 18.65
C GLU A 121 -10.78 -7.70 18.90
N CYS A 122 -11.49 -8.17 17.86
CA CYS A 122 -12.86 -8.68 17.91
C CYS A 122 -13.86 -7.65 18.49
N LYS A 123 -13.58 -6.36 18.33
CA LYS A 123 -14.42 -5.26 18.84
C LYS A 123 -15.53 -4.87 17.86
N THR A 124 -15.44 -5.29 16.59
CA THR A 124 -16.51 -5.06 15.61
C THR A 124 -17.65 -6.06 15.80
N ASP A 125 -18.90 -5.63 15.58
CA ASP A 125 -20.09 -6.48 15.76
C ASP A 125 -20.04 -7.73 14.88
N GLN A 126 -19.45 -7.60 13.68
CA GLN A 126 -19.26 -8.70 12.75
C GLN A 126 -18.24 -9.73 13.28
N ALA A 127 -17.08 -9.27 13.79
CA ALA A 127 -16.08 -10.18 14.36
C ALA A 127 -16.61 -10.89 15.61
N ARG A 128 -17.43 -10.21 16.42
CA ARG A 128 -18.12 -10.82 17.57
C ARG A 128 -19.09 -11.92 17.11
N ALA A 129 -19.94 -11.63 16.12
CA ALA A 129 -20.89 -12.61 15.58
C ALA A 129 -20.18 -13.83 14.95
N ASP A 130 -19.07 -13.62 14.24
CA ASP A 130 -18.28 -14.72 13.66
C ASP A 130 -17.62 -15.58 14.74
N LEU A 131 -17.10 -14.97 15.82
CA LEU A 131 -16.58 -15.72 16.97
C LEU A 131 -17.68 -16.51 17.68
N GLU A 132 -18.85 -15.92 17.90
CA GLU A 132 -20.01 -16.60 18.50
C GLU A 132 -20.44 -17.80 17.66
N ARG A 133 -20.48 -17.64 16.33
CA ARG A 133 -20.76 -18.73 15.40
C ARG A 133 -19.71 -19.85 15.51
N LEU A 134 -18.42 -19.51 15.58
CA LEU A 134 -17.35 -20.49 15.77
C LEU A 134 -17.46 -21.21 17.12
N ALA A 135 -17.83 -20.50 18.19
CA ALA A 135 -18.03 -21.07 19.52
C ALA A 135 -19.17 -22.11 19.51
N ILE A 136 -20.29 -21.82 18.84
CA ILE A 136 -21.41 -22.77 18.68
C ILE A 136 -20.95 -24.03 17.96
N ILE A 137 -20.15 -23.90 16.89
CA ILE A 137 -19.61 -25.07 16.15
C ILE A 137 -18.68 -25.89 17.04
N ARG A 138 -17.81 -25.25 17.83
CA ARG A 138 -16.91 -25.94 18.75
C ARG A 138 -17.69 -26.69 19.83
N ALA A 139 -18.70 -26.08 20.43
CA ALA A 139 -19.57 -26.71 21.43
C ALA A 139 -20.25 -27.96 20.86
N ARG A 140 -20.86 -27.84 19.67
CA ARG A 140 -21.52 -28.98 19.00
C ARG A 140 -20.56 -30.12 18.67
N ARG A 141 -19.30 -29.81 18.33
CA ARG A 141 -18.27 -30.84 18.09
C ARG A 141 -17.86 -31.52 19.40
N ALA A 142 -17.61 -30.76 20.45
CA ALA A 142 -17.25 -31.29 21.75
C ALA A 142 -18.36 -32.18 22.35
N GLU A 143 -19.63 -31.76 22.24
CA GLU A 143 -20.78 -32.56 22.66
C GLU A 143 -20.90 -33.87 21.86
N ALA A 144 -20.66 -33.83 20.54
CA ALA A 144 -20.68 -35.03 19.72
C ALA A 144 -19.53 -35.99 20.05
N GLU A 145 -18.34 -35.48 20.33
CA GLU A 145 -17.19 -36.26 20.78
C GLU A 145 -17.41 -36.87 22.17
N ALA A 146 -17.94 -36.07 23.11
CA ALA A 146 -18.32 -36.53 24.44
C ALA A 146 -19.37 -37.64 24.36
N LYS A 147 -20.44 -37.44 23.58
CA LYS A 147 -21.48 -38.45 23.37
C LYS A 147 -20.93 -39.74 22.74
N ARG A 148 -20.04 -39.64 21.74
CA ARG A 148 -19.36 -40.83 21.17
C ARG A 148 -18.48 -41.56 22.18
N LYS A 149 -17.81 -40.81 23.07
CA LYS A 149 -16.98 -41.39 24.12
C LYS A 149 -17.82 -42.10 25.18
N GLU A 150 -18.92 -41.50 25.61
CA GLU A 150 -19.88 -42.12 26.55
C GLU A 150 -20.54 -43.37 25.97
N GLU A 151 -20.91 -43.36 24.68
CA GLU A 151 -21.45 -44.55 24.00
C GLU A 151 -20.41 -45.68 23.89
N MET A 152 -19.12 -45.36 23.69
CA MET A 152 -18.04 -46.35 23.70
C MET A 152 -17.74 -46.89 25.11
N GLU A 153 -17.74 -46.04 26.14
CA GLU A 153 -17.50 -46.45 27.53
C GLU A 153 -18.70 -47.20 28.14
N GLY A 154 -19.93 -46.87 27.73
CA GLY A 154 -21.16 -47.51 28.19
C GLY A 154 -21.55 -48.78 27.42
N GLY A 155 -21.18 -48.90 26.14
CA GLY A 155 -21.46 -50.06 25.29
C GLY A 155 -20.47 -51.21 25.44
N GLY A 156 -19.38 -51.02 26.21
CA GLY A 156 -18.37 -52.04 26.49
C GLY A 156 -18.56 -52.81 27.81
N LYS A 157 -19.75 -52.75 28.42
CA LYS A 157 -20.05 -53.37 29.71
C LYS A 157 -21.09 -54.48 29.60
#